data_AF-A0A971FKB8-F1
#
_entry.id   AF-A0A971FKB8-F1
#
_cell.length_a   1.000
_cell.length_b   1.000
_cell.length_c   1.000
_cell.angle_alpha   90.00
_cell.angle_beta   90.00
_cell.angle_gamma   90.00
#
_symmetry.space_group_name_H-M   'P 1'
#
loop_
_entity.id
_entity.type
_entity.pdbx_description
1 polymer ?
#
loop_
_entity_poly.entity_id
_entity_poly.type
_entity_poly.pdbx_seq_one_letter_code
_entity_poly.pdbx_strand_id
1 'polypeptide(L)'
;MTRTAKERIAAALLLVMALVLLLSGGMRSYKVYDRGGEEFGLLTFTPISDLDLVIDATFSGVERKGDRLYTTYDRSEPRGKRSCPT
;
A
#
# COMPACT_ATOMS: atom_id res chain seq x y z
N MET A 1 22.17 -39.15 -7.59
CA MET A 1 20.98 -38.31 -7.32
C MET A 1 19.88 -38.72 -8.28
N THR A 2 18.78 -39.30 -7.78
CA THR A 2 17.68 -39.83 -8.62
C THR A 2 16.91 -38.68 -9.29
N ARG A 3 16.32 -38.94 -10.46
CA ARG A 3 15.51 -37.96 -11.21
C ARG A 3 14.42 -37.32 -10.35
N THR A 4 13.77 -38.11 -9.51
CA THR A 4 12.75 -37.69 -8.56
C THR A 4 13.26 -36.68 -7.51
N ALA A 5 14.51 -36.82 -7.05
CA ALA A 5 15.11 -35.87 -6.11
C ALA A 5 15.36 -34.50 -6.79
N LYS A 6 15.78 -34.50 -8.06
CA LYS A 6 15.99 -33.26 -8.84
C LYS A 6 14.67 -32.53 -9.09
N GLU A 7 13.61 -33.25 -9.43
CA GLU A 7 12.27 -32.70 -9.66
C GLU A 7 11.69 -32.05 -8.39
N ARG A 8 11.86 -32.69 -7.23
CA ARG A 8 11.42 -32.12 -5.94
C ARG A 8 12.16 -30.85 -5.56
N ILE A 9 13.48 -30.80 -5.80
CA ILE A 9 14.28 -29.60 -5.54
C ILE A 9 13.85 -28.47 -6.48
N ALA A 10 13.65 -28.74 -7.77
CA ALA A 10 13.17 -27.74 -8.72
C ALA A 10 11.79 -27.20 -8.35
N ALA A 11 10.85 -28.08 -7.95
CA ALA A 11 9.53 -27.67 -7.49
C ALA A 11 9.59 -26.81 -6.22
N ALA A 12 10.45 -27.18 -5.25
CA ALA A 12 10.65 -26.39 -4.05
C ALA A 12 11.22 -25.00 -4.36
N LEU A 13 12.22 -24.91 -5.26
CA LEU A 13 12.79 -23.63 -5.70
C LEU A 13 11.74 -22.74 -6.38
N LEU A 14 10.91 -23.30 -7.27
CA LEU A 14 9.83 -22.56 -7.91
C LEU A 14 8.80 -22.04 -6.90
N LEU A 15 8.46 -22.86 -5.90
CA LEU A 15 7.51 -22.47 -4.85
C LEU A 15 8.07 -21.34 -3.99
N VAL A 16 9.34 -21.43 -3.59
CA VAL A 16 10.02 -20.35 -2.85
C VAL A 16 10.06 -19.07 -3.68
N MET A 17 10.40 -19.16 -4.97
CA MET A 17 10.42 -17.99 -5.86
C MET A 17 9.04 -17.33 -5.97
N ALA A 18 7.97 -18.12 -6.15
CA ALA A 18 6.61 -17.60 -6.20
C ALA A 18 6.22 -16.89 -4.89
N LEU A 19 6.61 -17.44 -3.75
CA LEU A 19 6.33 -16.88 -2.43
C LEU A 19 7.06 -15.53 -2.23
N VAL A 20 8.32 -15.43 -2.68
CA VAL A 20 9.08 -14.17 -2.67
C VAL A 20 8.41 -13.12 -3.54
N LEU A 21 7.95 -13.48 -4.75
CA LEU A 21 7.27 -12.55 -5.65
C LEU A 21 5.97 -12.02 -5.04
N LEU A 22 5.15 -12.89 -4.44
CA LEU A 22 3.91 -12.49 -3.76
C LEU A 22 4.17 -11.55 -2.58
N LEU A 23 5.16 -11.86 -1.74
CA LEU A 23 5.55 -11.00 -0.62
C LEU A 23 6.05 -9.63 -1.10
N SER A 24 6.87 -9.60 -2.16
CA SER A 24 7.38 -8.35 -2.73
C SER A 24 6.26 -7.43 -3.23
N GLY A 25 5.21 -8.00 -3.83
CA GLY A 25 4.03 -7.25 -4.27
C GLY A 25 3.21 -6.71 -3.09
N GLY A 26 2.98 -7.54 -2.07
CA GLY A 26 2.20 -7.16 -0.88
C GLY A 26 2.86 -6.10 0.01
N MET A 27 4.17 -5.94 -0.06
CA MET A 27 4.92 -4.93 0.71
C MET A 27 4.99 -3.56 0.03
N ARG A 28 4.32 -3.38 -1.12
CA ARG A 28 4.33 -2.09 -1.83
C ARG A 28 3.60 -1.02 -1.00
N SER A 29 4.28 0.10 -0.81
CA SER A 29 3.73 1.27 -0.11
C SER A 29 3.67 2.47 -1.05
N TYR A 30 2.66 3.31 -0.89
CA TYR A 30 2.42 4.52 -1.68
C TYR A 30 2.52 5.76 -0.80
N LYS A 31 3.02 6.85 -1.37
CA LYS A 31 3.11 8.14 -0.67
C LYS A 31 1.82 8.92 -0.90
N VAL A 32 1.18 9.32 0.20
CA VAL A 32 0.01 10.22 0.17
C VAL A 32 0.37 11.50 0.91
N TYR A 33 0.10 12.64 0.30
CA TYR A 33 0.44 13.98 0.80
C TYR A 33 -0.74 14.63 1.50
N ASP A 34 -0.47 15.46 2.52
CA ASP A 34 -1.50 16.24 3.19
C ASP A 34 -1.84 17.51 2.40
N ARG A 35 -3.14 17.83 2.28
CA ARG A 35 -3.59 19.05 1.60
C ARG A 35 -3.24 20.34 2.36
N GLY A 36 -3.07 20.25 3.68
CA GLY A 36 -2.68 21.38 4.54
C GLY A 36 -1.17 21.46 4.83
N GLY A 37 -0.38 20.52 4.33
CA GLY A 37 1.03 20.34 4.69
C GLY A 37 2.01 21.14 3.84
N GLU A 38 1.88 22.47 3.85
CA GLU A 38 3.05 23.34 3.66
C GLU A 38 3.52 23.83 5.02
N GLU A 39 3.95 22.90 5.89
CA GLU A 39 4.74 23.31 7.06
C GLU A 39 6.15 23.66 6.55
N PHE A 40 6.46 24.96 6.50
CA PHE A 40 7.79 25.49 6.14
C PHE A 40 8.27 25.20 4.70
N GLY A 41 7.35 24.95 3.75
CA GLY A 41 7.70 24.65 2.34
C GLY A 41 8.14 23.21 2.08
N LEU A 42 7.97 22.30 3.05
CA LEU A 42 8.25 20.87 2.92
C LEU A 42 6.94 20.09 2.79
N LEU A 43 6.82 19.33 1.70
CA LEU A 43 5.68 18.43 1.46
C LEU A 43 5.72 17.26 2.45
N THR A 44 4.83 17.27 3.43
CA THR A 44 4.63 16.13 4.32
C THR A 44 3.92 15.00 3.58
N PHE A 45 4.41 13.77 3.74
CA PHE A 45 3.78 12.58 3.17
C PHE A 45 3.68 11.47 4.21
N THR A 46 2.59 10.73 4.14
CA THR A 46 2.38 9.51 4.92
C THR A 46 2.47 8.30 3.97
N PRO A 47 3.33 7.30 4.24
CA PRO A 47 3.33 6.05 3.50
C PRO A 47 2.11 5.21 3.88
N ILE A 48 1.39 4.70 2.89
CA ILE A 48 0.21 3.83 3.08
C ILE A 48 0.39 2.53 2.30
N SER A 49 -0.19 1.44 2.82
CA SER A 49 -0.17 0.15 2.12
C SER A 49 -1.07 0.15 0.89
N ASP A 50 -0.88 -0.82 -0.02
CA ASP A 50 -1.77 -1.01 -1.17
C ASP A 50 -3.23 -1.26 -0.72
N LEU A 51 -3.43 -2.04 0.35
CA LEU A 51 -4.74 -2.25 0.96
C LEU A 51 -5.37 -0.94 1.43
N ASP A 52 -4.62 -0.12 2.17
CA ASP A 52 -5.10 1.19 2.64
C ASP A 52 -5.44 2.10 1.47
N LEU A 53 -4.64 2.09 0.41
CA LEU A 53 -4.90 2.87 -0.80
C LEU A 53 -6.23 2.45 -1.45
N VAL A 54 -6.50 1.15 -1.57
CA VAL A 54 -7.77 0.64 -2.12
C VAL A 54 -8.95 1.04 -1.26
N ILE A 55 -8.82 0.92 0.07
CA ILE A 55 -9.86 1.34 1.02
C ILE A 55 -10.12 2.84 0.87
N ASP A 56 -9.07 3.66 0.93
CA ASP A 56 -9.21 5.10 0.82
C ASP A 56 -9.78 5.51 -0.54
N ALA A 57 -9.37 4.88 -1.64
CA ALA A 57 -9.91 5.16 -2.97
C ALA A 57 -11.41 4.83 -3.05
N THR A 58 -11.85 3.78 -2.38
CA THR A 58 -13.27 3.37 -2.32
C THR A 58 -14.13 4.42 -1.60
N PHE A 59 -13.59 5.02 -0.53
CA PHE A 59 -14.31 6.01 0.30
C PHE A 59 -13.94 7.46 -0.02
N SER A 60 -13.35 7.74 -1.19
CA SER A 60 -12.90 9.08 -1.59
C SER A 60 -11.94 9.74 -0.56
N GLY A 61 -11.22 8.91 0.20
CA GLY A 61 -10.21 9.26 1.19
C GLY A 61 -8.88 9.74 0.60
N VAL A 62 -8.69 9.51 -0.71
CA VAL A 62 -7.55 10.00 -1.49
C VAL A 62 -8.03 10.61 -2.79
N GLU A 63 -7.35 11.67 -3.22
CA GLU A 63 -7.53 12.31 -4.52
C GLU A 63 -6.21 12.34 -5.27
N ARG A 64 -6.22 12.00 -6.56
CA ARG A 64 -5.06 12.16 -7.43
C ARG A 64 -5.04 13.56 -8.04
N LYS A 65 -3.96 14.30 -7.82
CA LYS A 65 -3.68 15.56 -8.54
C LYS A 65 -2.35 15.44 -9.27
N GLY A 66 -2.40 15.38 -10.61
CA GLY A 66 -1.23 15.10 -11.43
C GLY A 66 -0.63 13.73 -11.12
N ASP A 67 0.65 13.72 -10.72
CA ASP A 67 1.38 12.49 -10.37
C ASP A 67 1.42 12.19 -8.86
N ARG A 68 0.61 12.91 -8.07
CA ARG A 68 0.61 12.79 -6.60
C ARG A 68 -0.77 12.40 -6.06
N LEU A 69 -0.77 11.66 -4.96
CA LEU A 69 -1.95 11.30 -4.20
C LEU A 69 -2.05 12.20 -2.98
N TYR A 70 -3.21 12.80 -2.75
CA TYR A 70 -3.47 13.67 -1.62
C TYR A 70 -4.55 13.07 -0.74
N THR A 71 -4.38 13.12 0.57
CA THR A 71 -5.44 12.69 1.49
C THR A 71 -6.55 13.74 1.53
N THR A 72 -7.79 13.28 1.66
CA THR A 72 -8.96 14.17 1.78
C THR A 72 -9.37 14.41 3.23
N TYR A 73 -8.78 13.67 4.18
CA TYR A 73 -9.04 13.73 5.61
C TYR A 73 -7.73 13.74 6.39
N ASP A 74 -7.78 14.20 7.64
CA ASP A 74 -6.66 14.13 8.58
C ASP A 74 -6.41 12.68 9.04
N ARG A 75 -5.22 12.16 8.72
CA ARG A 75 -4.79 10.79 9.04
C ARG A 75 -4.18 10.65 10.43
N SER A 76 -3.89 11.75 11.11
CA SER A 76 -3.42 11.76 12.51
C SER A 76 -4.55 11.40 13.49
N GLU A 77 -5.81 11.59 13.06
CA GLU A 77 -6.96 11.18 13.83
C GLU A 77 -7.16 9.66 13.82
N PRO A 78 -7.53 9.05 14.97
CA PRO A 78 -7.78 7.61 15.05
C PRO A 78 -8.89 7.18 14.08
N ARG A 79 -8.60 6.15 13.28
CA ARG A 79 -9.57 5.50 12.39
C ARG A 79 -10.73 4.93 13.23
N GLY A 80 -11.94 5.39 12.97
CA GLY A 80 -13.16 4.96 13.67
C GLY A 80 -14.40 5.08 12.80
N LYS A 81 -15.54 4.61 13.30
CA LYS A 81 -16.86 4.83 12.66
C LYS A 81 -17.16 6.32 12.70
N ARG A 82 -16.76 7.06 11.66
CA ARG A 82 -17.21 8.44 11.45
C ARG A 82 -18.70 8.35 11.11
N SER A 83 -19.53 9.07 11.85
CA SER A 83 -20.95 9.21 11.53
C SER A 83 -21.06 9.79 10.13
N CYS A 84 -21.75 9.10 9.22
CA CYS A 84 -22.09 9.66 7.92
C CYS A 84 -22.90 10.94 8.16
N PRO A 85 -22.56 12.07 7.52
CA PRO A 85 -23.38 13.26 7.60
C PRO A 85 -24.76 12.94 7.03
N THR A 86 -25.80 13.11 7.85
CA THR A 86 -27.21 13.08 7.42
C THR A 86 -27.58 14.39 6.74
#